data_AF-A0A4C1SCM4-F1
#
_entry.id   AF-A0A4C1SCM4-F1
#
_cell.length_a   1.000
_cell.length_b   1.000
_cell.length_c   1.000
_cell.angle_alpha   90.00
_cell.angle_beta   90.00
_cell.angle_gamma   90.00
#
_symmetry.space_group_name_H-M   'P 1'
#
loop_
_entity.id
_entity.type
_entity.pdbx_description
1 polymer ?
#
loop_
_entity_poly.entity_id
_entity_poly.type
_entity_poly.pdbx_seq_one_letter_code
_entity_poly.pdbx_strand_id
1 'polypeptide(L)'
;MDESSHTPPQVDIWLNRNYGEVNYYLTQMLSEHGCFRAYLHRFKRNDSPECPCCSGKPEDAEHVFFVCPRFNLQRDELETILNQRIQPETFLEAMLSTKAAWNATGMFATEIFTDLRSIERRRTRDSN
;
A
#
# COMPACT_ATOMS: atom_id res chain seq x y z
N MET A 1 -8.64 -27.38 -14.43
CA MET A 1 -9.42 -26.19 -14.02
C MET A 1 -8.48 -25.34 -13.21
N ASP A 2 -8.24 -24.14 -13.72
CA ASP A 2 -7.48 -23.02 -13.18
C ASP A 2 -6.04 -23.28 -12.73
N GLU A 3 -5.16 -23.32 -13.72
CA GLU A 3 -3.74 -23.01 -13.55
C GLU A 3 -3.64 -21.51 -13.29
N SER A 4 -3.69 -21.12 -12.02
CA SER A 4 -3.48 -19.76 -11.58
C SER A 4 -2.15 -19.29 -12.15
N SER A 5 -2.23 -18.37 -13.12
CA SER A 5 -1.12 -17.70 -13.78
C SER A 5 -0.35 -16.87 -12.75
N HIS A 6 0.46 -17.53 -11.93
CA HIS A 6 1.46 -16.90 -11.09
C HIS A 6 2.58 -16.44 -12.02
N THR A 7 2.45 -15.23 -12.55
CA THR A 7 3.54 -14.58 -13.28
C THR A 7 4.76 -14.58 -12.36
N PRO A 8 5.87 -15.21 -12.75
CA PRO A 8 7.10 -15.18 -11.97
C PRO A 8 7.45 -13.72 -11.66
N PRO A 9 7.88 -13.37 -10.44
CA PRO A 9 8.33 -12.02 -10.16
C PRO A 9 9.36 -11.66 -11.23
N GLN A 10 9.21 -10.50 -11.87
CA GLN A 10 10.13 -10.05 -12.91
C GLN A 10 11.45 -9.62 -12.26
N VAL A 11 12.18 -10.59 -11.71
CA VAL A 11 13.40 -10.42 -10.91
C VAL A 11 14.43 -9.58 -11.67
N ASP A 12 14.49 -9.72 -13.00
CA ASP A 12 15.39 -8.96 -13.86
C ASP A 12 15.14 -7.45 -13.81
N ILE A 13 13.88 -7.00 -13.67
CA ILE A 13 13.56 -5.56 -13.55
C ILE A 13 13.98 -5.03 -12.19
N TRP A 14 13.83 -5.82 -11.13
CA TRP A 14 14.28 -5.48 -9.78
C TRP A 14 15.80 -5.44 -9.68
N LEU A 15 16.50 -6.40 -10.31
CA LEU A 15 17.96 -6.51 -10.29
C LEU A 15 18.67 -5.48 -11.18
N ASN A 16 18.10 -5.13 -12.34
CA ASN A 16 18.74 -4.21 -13.29
C ASN A 16 18.38 -2.73 -13.06
N ARG A 17 17.70 -2.41 -11.97
CA ARG A 17 17.29 -1.04 -11.65
C ARG A 17 18.44 -0.23 -11.06
N ASN A 18 19.01 0.68 -11.86
CA ASN A 18 20.10 1.58 -11.44
C ASN A 18 19.64 2.80 -10.61
N TYR A 19 18.41 2.81 -10.08
CA TYR A 19 17.87 3.96 -9.35
C TYR A 19 16.87 3.57 -8.27
N GLY A 20 16.81 4.36 -7.19
CA GLY A 20 15.79 4.32 -6.13
C GLY A 20 15.98 3.16 -5.15
N GLU A 21 16.46 3.46 -3.95
CA GLU A 21 16.40 2.53 -2.83
C GLU A 21 14.94 2.27 -2.42
N VAL A 22 14.66 1.07 -1.92
CA VAL A 22 13.37 0.78 -1.30
C VAL A 22 13.37 1.46 0.06
N ASN A 23 12.59 2.54 0.20
CA ASN A 23 12.43 3.17 1.50
C ASN A 23 11.58 2.28 2.42
N TYR A 24 11.66 2.51 3.74
CA TYR A 24 10.95 1.69 4.73
C TYR A 24 9.45 1.53 4.43
N TYR A 25 8.79 2.58 3.95
CA TYR A 25 7.36 2.58 3.65
C TYR A 25 7.02 1.79 2.40
N LEU A 26 7.84 1.90 1.36
CA LEU A 26 7.68 1.13 0.14
C LEU A 26 7.87 -0.37 0.40
N THR A 27 8.84 -0.75 1.23
CA THR A 27 9.01 -2.16 1.67
C THR A 27 7.77 -2.67 2.41
N GLN A 28 7.20 -1.87 3.30
CA GLN A 28 5.99 -2.22 4.04
C GLN A 28 4.79 -2.40 3.08
N MET A 29 4.63 -1.50 2.11
CA MET A 29 3.60 -1.62 1.08
C MET A 29 3.73 -2.92 0.29
N LEU A 30 4.92 -3.19 -0.26
CA LEU A 30 5.16 -4.34 -1.14
C LEU A 30 5.08 -5.68 -0.43
N SER A 31 5.32 -5.69 0.89
CA SER A 31 5.19 -6.90 1.71
C SER A 31 3.83 -7.01 2.40
N GLU A 32 2.90 -6.08 2.11
CA GLU A 32 1.59 -5.96 2.75
C GLU A 32 1.66 -5.90 4.29
N HIS A 33 2.81 -5.48 4.81
CA HIS A 33 3.02 -5.32 6.24
C HIS A 33 2.76 -3.87 6.67
N GLY A 34 2.24 -3.71 7.88
CA GLY A 34 2.14 -2.40 8.49
C GLY A 34 1.06 -2.30 9.55
N CYS A 35 0.78 -1.08 9.97
CA CYS A 35 -0.21 -0.74 10.99
C CYS A 35 -1.65 -0.74 10.46
N PHE A 36 -1.97 -1.71 9.61
CA PHE A 36 -3.32 -1.98 9.11
C PHE A 36 -4.16 -2.60 10.23
N ARG A 37 -5.41 -2.17 10.43
CA ARG A 37 -6.25 -2.77 11.48
C ARG A 37 -6.48 -4.25 11.27
N ALA A 38 -6.68 -4.70 10.03
CA ALA A 38 -6.84 -6.13 9.73
C ALA A 38 -5.61 -6.94 10.17
N TYR A 39 -4.41 -6.41 9.93
CA TYR A 39 -3.15 -7.01 10.38
C TYR A 39 -3.01 -7.00 11.92
N LEU A 40 -3.24 -5.85 12.56
CA LEU A 40 -3.12 -5.72 14.02
C LEU A 40 -4.15 -6.54 14.79
N HIS A 41 -5.37 -6.67 14.26
CA HIS A 41 -6.43 -7.49 14.84
C HIS A 41 -6.06 -8.98 14.88
N ARG A 42 -5.33 -9.49 13.86
CA ARG A 42 -4.81 -10.89 13.87
C ARG A 42 -3.95 -11.19 15.11
N PHE A 43 -3.28 -10.19 15.65
CA PHE A 43 -2.45 -10.30 16.86
C PHE A 43 -3.13 -9.76 18.12
N LYS A 44 -4.46 -9.51 18.09
CA LYS A 44 -5.24 -8.96 19.20
C LYS A 44 -4.74 -7.60 19.70
N ARG A 45 -4.13 -6.80 18.81
CA ARG A 45 -3.63 -5.45 19.10
C ARG A 45 -4.59 -4.34 18.67
N ASN A 46 -5.72 -4.71 18.08
CA ASN A 46 -6.82 -3.81 17.75
C ASN A 46 -8.13 -4.57 17.91
N ASP A 47 -9.18 -3.90 18.40
CA ASP A 47 -10.47 -4.52 18.69
C ASP A 47 -11.30 -4.86 17.45
N SER A 48 -10.99 -4.23 16.31
CA SER A 48 -11.70 -4.47 15.06
C SER A 48 -10.77 -4.40 13.86
N PRO A 49 -10.91 -5.32 12.88
CA PRO A 49 -10.15 -5.29 11.62
C PRO A 49 -10.68 -4.25 10.63
N GLU A 50 -11.83 -3.62 10.91
CA GLU A 50 -12.57 -2.82 9.92
C GLU A 50 -12.00 -1.42 9.69
N CYS A 51 -12.11 -0.97 8.44
CA CYS A 51 -11.79 0.39 8.04
C CYS A 51 -12.78 1.38 8.69
N PRO A 52 -12.29 2.43 9.39
CA PRO A 52 -13.15 3.44 9.99
C PRO A 52 -14.01 4.21 8.97
N CYS A 53 -13.56 4.28 7.72
CA CYS A 53 -14.22 5.03 6.66
C CYS A 53 -15.14 4.15 5.80
N CYS A 54 -15.00 2.82 5.86
CA CYS A 54 -15.70 1.89 5.00
C CYS A 54 -16.33 0.77 5.83
N SER A 55 -17.63 0.88 6.09
CA SER A 55 -18.38 -0.10 6.89
C SER A 55 -18.29 -1.51 6.30
N GLY A 56 -17.95 -2.50 7.13
CA GLY A 56 -17.88 -3.91 6.74
C GLY A 56 -16.70 -4.25 5.82
N LYS A 57 -15.74 -3.34 5.62
CA LYS A 57 -14.52 -3.60 4.85
C LYS A 57 -13.32 -3.70 5.80
N PRO A 58 -12.47 -4.74 5.69
CA PRO A 58 -11.22 -4.78 6.44
C PRO A 58 -10.31 -3.62 6.02
N GLU A 59 -9.60 -3.02 6.96
CA GLU A 59 -8.48 -2.13 6.66
C GLU A 59 -7.24 -3.00 6.44
N ASP A 60 -7.10 -3.59 5.26
CA ASP A 60 -5.91 -4.30 4.78
C ASP A 60 -5.17 -3.49 3.69
N ALA A 61 -4.04 -4.01 3.21
CA ALA A 61 -3.19 -3.33 2.24
C ALA A 61 -3.94 -3.06 0.92
N GLU A 62 -4.64 -4.07 0.38
CA GLU A 62 -5.38 -3.93 -0.87
C GLU A 62 -6.47 -2.86 -0.77
N HIS A 63 -7.29 -2.93 0.29
CA HIS A 63 -8.32 -1.93 0.53
C HIS A 63 -7.70 -0.53 0.65
N VAL A 64 -6.66 -0.36 1.47
CA VAL A 64 -6.00 0.93 1.67
C VAL A 64 -5.45 1.50 0.37
N PHE A 65 -4.68 0.69 -0.36
CA PHE A 65 -3.92 1.15 -1.52
C PHE A 65 -4.67 1.15 -2.83
N PHE A 66 -5.89 0.60 -2.92
CA PHE A 66 -6.64 0.55 -4.19
C PHE A 66 -8.11 0.98 -4.08
N VAL A 67 -8.73 0.93 -2.89
CA VAL A 67 -10.19 1.10 -2.75
C VAL A 67 -10.59 2.21 -1.79
N CYS A 68 -9.84 2.42 -0.72
CA CYS A 68 -10.27 3.24 0.41
C CYS A 68 -10.44 4.71 0.01
N PRO A 69 -11.63 5.31 0.19
CA PRO A 69 -11.89 6.71 -0.16
C PRO A 69 -11.03 7.70 0.63
N ARG A 70 -10.57 7.30 1.83
CA ARG A 70 -9.67 8.10 2.67
C ARG A 70 -8.40 8.51 1.93
N PHE A 71 -7.94 7.70 0.98
CA PHE A 71 -6.68 7.90 0.26
C PHE A 71 -6.89 8.20 -1.23
N ASN A 72 -8.08 8.68 -1.62
CA ASN A 72 -8.37 9.02 -3.01
C ASN A 72 -7.47 10.13 -3.54
N LEU A 73 -7.19 11.16 -2.74
CA LEU A 73 -6.33 12.27 -3.18
C LEU A 73 -4.93 11.77 -3.54
N GLN A 74 -4.29 11.02 -2.65
CA GLN A 74 -2.96 10.46 -2.87
C GLN A 74 -2.95 9.48 -4.05
N ARG A 75 -4.04 8.73 -4.23
CA ARG A 75 -4.23 7.81 -5.36
C ARG A 75 -4.32 8.57 -6.68
N ASP A 76 -5.17 9.59 -6.75
CA ASP A 76 -5.39 10.39 -7.96
C ASP A 76 -4.10 11.13 -8.37
N GLU A 77 -3.32 11.63 -7.40
CA GLU A 77 -2.01 12.23 -7.64
C GLU A 77 -1.02 11.21 -8.24
N LEU A 78 -0.95 10.00 -7.67
CA LEU A 78 -0.11 8.94 -8.20
C LEU A 78 -0.54 8.53 -9.62
N GLU A 79 -1.83 8.31 -9.84
CA GLU A 79 -2.39 7.92 -11.14
C GLU A 79 -2.16 8.97 -12.23
N THR A 80 -2.17 10.26 -11.86
CA THR A 80 -1.81 11.35 -12.75
C THR A 80 -0.35 11.24 -13.20
N ILE A 81 0.57 10.92 -12.29
CA ILE A 81 2.00 10.75 -12.61
C ILE A 81 2.25 9.47 -13.42
N LEU A 82 1.53 8.39 -13.11
CA LEU A 82 1.62 7.13 -13.84
C LEU A 82 0.89 7.15 -15.18
N ASN A 83 0.06 8.18 -15.41
CA ASN A 83 -0.82 8.31 -16.56
C ASN A 83 -1.72 7.08 -16.80
N GLN A 84 -2.15 6.44 -15.71
CA GLN A 84 -3.03 5.27 -15.72
C GLN A 84 -3.66 5.06 -14.34
N ARG A 85 -4.79 4.36 -14.29
CA ARG A 85 -5.38 3.90 -13.03
C ARG A 85 -4.51 2.81 -12.41
N ILE A 86 -4.31 2.87 -11.09
CA ILE A 86 -3.59 1.81 -10.38
C ILE A 86 -4.54 0.67 -10.05
N GLN A 87 -4.13 -0.56 -10.34
CA GLN A 87 -4.84 -1.79 -9.98
C GLN A 87 -3.82 -2.79 -9.40
N PRO A 88 -4.21 -3.68 -8.48
CA PRO A 88 -3.29 -4.62 -7.85
C PRO A 88 -2.42 -5.39 -8.86
N GLU A 89 -3.01 -5.81 -9.98
CA GLU A 89 -2.37 -6.64 -11.00
C GLU A 89 -1.35 -5.86 -11.85
N THR A 90 -1.60 -4.57 -12.10
CA THR A 90 -0.76 -3.73 -12.98
C THR A 90 0.18 -2.82 -12.19
N PHE A 91 0.01 -2.73 -10.87
CA PHE A 91 0.70 -1.76 -10.04
C PHE A 91 2.22 -1.89 -10.09
N LEU A 92 2.72 -3.13 -9.98
CA LEU A 92 4.17 -3.40 -9.99
C LEU A 92 4.82 -2.96 -11.31
N GLU A 93 4.19 -3.28 -12.44
CA GLU A 93 4.68 -2.87 -13.76
C GLU A 93 4.64 -1.34 -13.91
N ALA A 94 3.55 -0.71 -13.47
CA ALA A 94 3.38 0.75 -13.53
C ALA A 94 4.45 1.49 -12.71
N MET A 95 4.71 1.06 -11.47
CA MET A 95 5.71 1.71 -10.61
C MET A 95 7.16 1.48 -11.08
N LEU A 96 7.43 0.40 -11.82
CA LEU A 96 8.76 0.07 -12.34
C LEU A 96 9.05 0.73 -13.71
N SER A 97 8.04 1.28 -14.37
CA SER A 97 8.15 1.86 -15.72
C SER A 97 9.19 2.98 -15.84
N THR A 98 9.30 3.85 -14.83
CA THR A 98 10.22 4.99 -14.84
C THR A 98 10.73 5.32 -13.43
N LYS A 99 11.83 6.07 -13.36
CA LYS A 99 12.32 6.64 -12.09
C LYS A 99 11.32 7.59 -11.43
N ALA A 100 10.57 8.35 -12.23
CA ALA A 100 9.53 9.25 -11.73
C ALA A 100 8.37 8.46 -11.10
N ALA A 101 7.88 7.43 -11.80
CA ALA A 101 6.84 6.52 -11.32
C ALA A 101 7.21 5.86 -9.98
N TRP A 102 8.45 5.39 -9.86
CA TRP A 102 8.94 4.83 -8.61
C TRP A 102 8.99 5.84 -7.47
N ASN A 103 9.56 7.01 -7.72
CA ASN A 103 9.68 8.04 -6.68
C ASN A 103 8.29 8.48 -6.20
N ALA A 104 7.36 8.68 -7.13
CA ALA A 104 5.96 8.99 -6.82
C ALA A 104 5.31 7.87 -6.00
N THR A 105 5.53 6.61 -6.37
CA THR A 105 5.06 5.44 -5.62
C THR A 105 5.64 5.40 -4.20
N GLY A 106 6.92 5.71 -4.04
CA GLY A 106 7.57 5.79 -2.73
C GLY A 106 7.01 6.92 -1.85
N MET A 107 6.65 8.06 -2.45
CA MET A 107 5.98 9.17 -1.75
C MET A 107 4.55 8.79 -1.34
N PHE A 108 3.77 8.23 -2.26
CA PHE A 108 2.43 7.70 -2.02
C PHE A 108 2.39 6.73 -0.84
N ALA A 109 3.31 5.74 -0.82
CA ALA A 109 3.44 4.80 0.28
C ALA A 109 3.79 5.51 1.60
N THR A 110 4.69 6.49 1.56
CA THR A 110 5.14 7.25 2.73
C THR A 110 4.00 8.04 3.37
N GLU A 111 3.19 8.72 2.56
CA GLU A 111 2.05 9.51 3.04
C GLU A 111 1.01 8.63 3.71
N ILE A 112 0.57 7.57 3.04
CA ILE A 112 -0.43 6.63 3.57
C ILE A 112 0.02 6.04 4.90
N PHE A 113 1.25 5.51 4.97
CA PHE A 113 1.72 4.88 6.19
C PHE A 113 2.00 5.88 7.32
N THR A 114 2.40 7.11 7.01
CA THR A 114 2.56 8.16 8.02
C THR A 114 1.21 8.45 8.67
N ASP A 115 0.16 8.54 7.86
CA ASP A 115 -1.20 8.79 8.33
C ASP A 115 -1.74 7.62 9.15
N LEU A 116 -1.60 6.38 8.65
CA LEU A 116 -2.00 5.17 9.38
C LEU A 116 -1.30 5.05 10.73
N ARG A 117 0.01 5.32 10.80
CA ARG A 117 0.76 5.28 12.07
C ARG A 117 0.35 6.38 13.03
N SER A 118 0.06 7.58 12.53
CA SER A 118 -0.46 8.68 13.34
C SER A 118 -1.78 8.27 14.00
N ILE A 119 -2.67 7.66 13.21
CA ILE A 119 -3.97 7.16 13.68
C ILE A 119 -3.80 6.00 14.67
N GLU A 120 -2.94 5.02 14.39
CA GLU A 120 -2.63 3.92 15.31
C GLU A 120 -2.13 4.44 16.66
N ARG A 121 -1.15 5.36 16.66
CA ARG A 121 -0.58 5.94 17.88
C ARG A 121 -1.62 6.67 18.73
N ARG A 122 -2.57 7.38 18.10
CA ARG A 122 -3.65 8.05 18.81
C ARG A 122 -4.56 7.03 19.52
N ARG A 123 -4.97 5.98 18.80
CA ARG A 123 -5.79 4.89 19.37
C ARG A 123 -5.11 4.22 20.56
N THR A 124 -3.83 3.86 20.42
CA THR A 124 -3.08 3.21 21.51
C THR A 124 -2.96 4.10 22.75
N ARG A 125 -2.92 5.42 22.60
CA ARG A 125 -2.93 6.36 23.73
C ARG A 125 -4.30 6.44 24.39
N ASP A 126 -5.38 6.45 23.60
CA ASP A 126 -6.74 6.55 24.12
C ASP A 126 -7.22 5.24 24.79
N SER A 127 -6.62 4.09 24.45
CA SER A 127 -6.91 2.77 25.03
C SER A 127 -6.13 2.47 26.32
N ASN A 128 -5.22 3.35 26.76
CA ASN A 128 -4.34 3.18 27.92
C ASN A 128 -4.73 4.11 29.07
#